data_AF-A0A8S3ICC1-F1
#
_entry.id   AF-A0A8S3ICC1-F1
#
_cell.length_a   1.000
_cell.length_b   1.000
_cell.length_c   1.000
_cell.angle_alpha   90.00
_cell.angle_beta   90.00
_cell.angle_gamma   90.00
#
_symmetry.space_group_name_H-M   'P 1'
#
loop_
_entity.id
_entity.type
_entity.pdbx_description
1 polymer ?
#
loop_
_entity_poly.entity_id
_entity_poly.type
_entity_poly.pdbx_seq_one_letter_code
_entity_poly.pdbx_strand_id
1 'polypeptide(L)'
;MQGNIALRYGQLIAKLWGNVRGPLAPFELRGSVAKFGSSRFTDFQQHDSQEFLSFLLDGLHEDLNRVHDKPYVELKDSDDRSDEDVAHEHWSNHIARNSSIIVDLFHGLLRSQVKCRICELKSVRFDPFNVLSLPLPIDISIYIEVK
;
A
#
# COMPACT_ATOMS: atom_id res chain seq x y z
N MET A 1 -6.68 6.18 12.14
CA MET A 1 -7.49 7.42 12.17
C MET A 1 -8.77 7.26 13.01
N GLN A 2 -8.68 6.54 14.14
CA GLN A 2 -9.80 6.24 15.06
C GLN A 2 -11.05 5.67 14.36
N GLY A 3 -10.89 4.94 13.25
CA GLY A 3 -12.00 4.31 12.53
C GLY A 3 -12.78 5.25 11.59
N ASN A 4 -12.42 6.54 11.50
CA ASN A 4 -13.21 7.52 10.77
C ASN A 4 -13.18 7.30 9.25
N ILE A 5 -12.02 6.97 8.67
CA ILE A 5 -11.92 6.75 7.22
C ILE A 5 -12.69 5.49 6.85
N ALA A 6 -12.50 4.40 7.59
CA ALA A 6 -13.24 3.16 7.36
C ALA A 6 -14.75 3.35 7.47
N LEU A 7 -15.23 4.06 8.49
CA LEU A 7 -16.65 4.34 8.68
C LEU A 7 -17.23 5.15 7.51
N ARG A 8 -16.60 6.26 7.11
CA ARG A 8 -17.13 7.12 6.05
C ARG A 8 -17.03 6.48 4.67
N TYR A 9 -15.97 5.71 4.44
CA TYR A 9 -15.83 4.91 3.22
C TYR A 9 -16.92 3.84 3.15
N GLY A 10 -17.14 3.06 4.22
CA GLY A 10 -18.19 2.06 4.29
C GLY A 10 -19.59 2.64 4.07
N GLN A 11 -19.89 3.80 4.66
CA GLN A 11 -21.15 4.52 4.44
C GLN A 11 -21.34 4.94 2.97
N LEU A 12 -20.27 5.40 2.32
CA LEU A 12 -20.32 5.77 0.91
C LEU A 12 -20.56 4.54 0.03
N ILE A 13 -19.82 3.45 0.25
CA ILE A 13 -19.98 2.19 -0.48
C ILE A 13 -21.39 1.63 -0.28
N ALA A 14 -21.91 1.59 0.95
CA ALA A 14 -23.28 1.10 1.20
C ALA A 14 -24.35 1.92 0.45
N LYS A 15 -24.16 3.23 0.31
CA LYS A 15 -25.05 4.09 -0.50
C LYS A 15 -24.89 3.78 -1.99
N LEU A 16 -23.66 3.67 -2.50
CA LEU A 16 -23.39 3.41 -3.91
C LEU A 16 -23.92 2.05 -4.39
N TRP A 17 -23.79 1.02 -3.56
CA TRP A 17 -24.29 -0.33 -3.83
C TRP A 17 -25.77 -0.52 -3.47
N GLY A 18 -26.40 0.51 -2.88
CA GLY A 18 -27.84 0.56 -2.66
C GLY A 18 -28.61 1.00 -3.90
N ASN A 19 -29.93 1.20 -3.74
CA ASN A 19 -30.80 1.64 -4.83
C ASN A 19 -30.77 3.17 -5.04
N VAL A 20 -29.59 3.77 -5.15
CA VAL A 20 -29.46 5.21 -5.44
C VAL A 20 -29.74 5.45 -6.93
N ARG A 21 -30.71 6.31 -7.23
CA ARG A 21 -30.99 6.78 -8.59
C ARG A 21 -30.28 8.11 -8.81
N GLY A 22 -29.15 8.08 -9.50
CA GLY A 22 -28.40 9.29 -9.91
C GLY A 22 -27.08 9.52 -9.16
N PRO A 23 -26.43 10.67 -9.41
CA PRO A 23 -25.12 10.98 -8.83
C PRO A 23 -25.17 11.13 -7.30
N LEU A 24 -24.13 10.65 -6.62
CA LEU A 24 -23.96 10.76 -5.17
C LEU A 24 -22.69 11.58 -4.86
N ALA A 25 -22.85 12.66 -4.10
CA ALA A 25 -21.72 13.48 -3.66
C ALA A 25 -21.08 12.90 -2.38
N PRO A 26 -19.76 12.64 -2.34
CA PRO A 26 -19.09 11.97 -1.21
C PRO A 26 -18.66 12.96 -0.10
N PHE A 27 -19.52 13.89 0.31
CA PHE A 27 -19.14 14.99 1.24
C PHE A 27 -18.54 14.50 2.57
N GLU A 28 -19.14 13.46 3.18
CA GLU A 28 -18.68 12.90 4.46
C GLU A 28 -17.27 12.29 4.36
N LEU A 29 -17.02 11.55 3.28
CA LEU A 29 -15.70 10.98 3.02
C LEU A 29 -14.71 12.09 2.68
N ARG A 30 -15.08 13.05 1.82
CA ARG A 30 -14.25 14.20 1.45
C ARG A 30 -13.82 15.02 2.68
N GLY A 31 -14.73 15.22 3.65
CA GLY A 31 -14.44 15.91 4.90
C GLY A 31 -13.45 15.13 5.77
N SER A 32 -13.58 13.81 5.84
CA SER A 32 -12.63 12.96 6.57
C SER A 32 -11.25 12.93 5.91
N VAL A 33 -11.21 12.87 4.58
CA VAL A 33 -9.98 13.00 3.79
C VAL A 33 -9.34 14.38 4.04
N ALA A 34 -10.09 15.48 4.06
CA ALA A 34 -9.54 16.80 4.36
C ALA A 34 -8.96 16.88 5.78
N LYS A 35 -9.58 16.19 6.75
CA LYS A 35 -9.14 16.17 8.15
C LYS A 35 -7.87 15.36 8.38
N PHE A 36 -7.74 14.20 7.74
CA PHE A 36 -6.66 13.24 8.00
C PHE A 36 -5.62 13.13 6.88
N GLY A 37 -5.96 13.59 5.68
CA GLY A 37 -5.16 13.54 4.45
C GLY A 37 -3.92 14.43 4.41
N SER A 38 -3.51 14.95 5.56
CA SER A 38 -2.55 16.04 5.67
C SER A 38 -3.02 17.27 4.84
N SER A 39 -2.26 18.35 4.80
CA SER A 39 -2.60 19.56 4.04
C SER A 39 -2.66 19.36 2.51
N ARG A 40 -2.52 18.12 2.01
CA ARG A 40 -2.40 17.80 0.58
C ARG A 40 -3.74 17.73 -0.13
N PHE A 41 -4.77 17.24 0.55
CA PHE A 41 -6.10 17.07 -0.04
C PHE A 41 -7.10 18.09 0.51
N THR A 42 -6.69 19.29 0.89
CA THR A 42 -7.59 20.30 1.48
C THR A 42 -8.01 21.38 0.50
N ASP A 43 -7.31 21.51 -0.63
CA ASP A 43 -7.64 22.50 -1.64
C ASP A 43 -8.61 21.94 -2.71
N PHE A 44 -8.87 22.77 -3.72
CA PHE A 44 -9.74 22.46 -4.86
C PHE A 44 -8.95 22.36 -6.17
N GLN A 45 -7.65 22.09 -6.10
CA GLN A 45 -6.81 21.87 -7.26
C GLN A 45 -6.92 20.42 -7.76
N GLN A 46 -6.31 20.15 -8.91
CA GLN A 46 -6.15 18.77 -9.38
C GLN A 46 -5.06 18.07 -8.56
N HIS A 47 -5.32 16.81 -8.22
CA HIS A 47 -4.39 15.97 -7.47
C HIS A 47 -4.14 14.65 -8.21
N ASP A 48 -3.04 13.99 -7.86
CA ASP A 48 -2.75 12.65 -8.35
C ASP A 48 -3.67 11.62 -7.67
N SER A 49 -4.40 10.86 -8.49
CA SER A 49 -5.26 9.78 -8.02
C SER A 49 -4.48 8.64 -7.33
N GLN A 50 -3.22 8.42 -7.72
CA GLN A 50 -2.36 7.40 -7.13
C GLN A 50 -1.95 7.79 -5.70
N GLU A 51 -1.67 9.07 -5.46
CA GLU A 51 -1.39 9.58 -4.12
C GLU A 51 -2.63 9.44 -3.23
N PHE A 52 -3.80 9.80 -3.75
CA PHE A 52 -5.07 9.64 -3.03
C PHE A 52 -5.37 8.17 -2.72
N LEU A 53 -5.16 7.27 -3.67
CA LEU A 53 -5.36 5.82 -3.47
C LEU A 53 -4.44 5.29 -2.37
N SER A 54 -3.17 5.69 -2.37
CA SER A 54 -2.19 5.29 -1.35
C SER A 54 -2.62 5.75 0.03
N PHE A 55 -3.06 7.01 0.15
CA PHE A 55 -3.62 7.55 1.40
C PHE A 55 -4.86 6.77 1.86
N LEU A 56 -5.78 6.48 0.95
CA LEU A 56 -7.03 5.80 1.29
C LEU A 56 -6.77 4.36 1.76
N LEU A 57 -5.91 3.62 1.06
CA LEU A 57 -5.56 2.24 1.44
C LEU A 57 -4.85 2.18 2.79
N ASP A 58 -3.92 3.11 3.07
CA ASP A 58 -3.25 3.22 4.37
C ASP A 58 -4.24 3.59 5.48
N GLY A 59 -5.10 4.58 5.25
CA GLY A 59 -6.14 4.98 6.19
C GLY A 59 -7.13 3.87 6.52
N LEU A 60 -7.57 3.10 5.50
CA LEU A 60 -8.41 1.91 5.67
C LEU A 60 -7.67 0.79 6.40
N HIS A 61 -6.39 0.57 6.06
CA HIS A 61 -5.56 -0.44 6.70
C HIS A 61 -5.44 -0.18 8.20
N GLU A 62 -5.02 1.03 8.58
CA GLU A 62 -4.81 1.39 9.98
C GLU A 62 -6.12 1.47 10.78
N ASP A 63 -7.22 1.90 10.18
CA ASP A 63 -8.53 1.91 10.84
C ASP A 63 -9.11 0.50 11.06
N LEU A 64 -8.71 -0.48 10.25
CA LEU A 64 -9.19 -1.88 10.30
C LEU A 64 -8.12 -2.86 10.76
N ASN A 65 -6.99 -2.38 11.27
CA ASN A 65 -5.92 -3.24 11.74
C ASN A 65 -6.35 -3.95 13.03
N ARG A 66 -6.33 -5.29 12.98
CA ARG A 66 -6.67 -6.20 14.07
C ARG A 66 -5.56 -6.26 15.12
N VAL A 67 -4.34 -5.82 14.77
CA VAL A 67 -3.21 -5.73 15.69
C VAL A 67 -3.19 -4.33 16.32
N HIS A 68 -3.44 -4.26 17.63
CA HIS A 68 -3.40 -3.01 18.39
C HIS A 68 -2.02 -2.73 19.00
N ASP A 69 -1.38 -3.77 19.53
CA ASP A 69 -0.04 -3.70 20.10
C ASP A 69 0.98 -4.20 19.09
N LYS A 70 1.67 -3.28 18.40
CA LYS A 70 2.64 -3.62 17.36
C LYS A 70 3.98 -4.00 18.02
N PRO A 71 4.42 -5.28 18.00
CA PRO A 71 5.70 -5.66 18.58
C PRO A 71 6.86 -5.03 17.80
N TYR A 72 7.94 -4.71 18.51
CA TYR A 72 9.20 -4.38 17.86
C TYR A 72 9.80 -5.66 17.27
N VAL A 73 10.18 -5.59 16.01
CA VAL A 73 10.83 -6.69 15.30
C VAL A 73 12.07 -6.13 14.62
N GLU A 74 13.22 -6.70 14.96
CA GLU A 74 14.47 -6.41 14.28
C GLU A 74 14.49 -7.13 12.93
N LEU A 75 14.67 -6.36 11.85
CA LEU A 75 14.82 -6.92 10.51
C LEU A 75 16.25 -7.39 10.33
N LYS A 76 16.43 -8.71 10.26
CA LYS A 76 17.73 -9.33 10.01
C LYS A 76 18.06 -9.27 8.52
N ASP A 77 19.35 -9.16 8.20
CA ASP A 77 19.81 -9.31 6.82
C ASP A 77 19.69 -10.78 6.39
N SER A 78 19.79 -11.03 5.09
CA SER A 78 19.58 -12.38 4.55
C SER A 78 20.64 -13.39 5.01
N ASP A 79 21.85 -12.96 5.39
CA ASP A 79 22.92 -13.78 5.99
C ASP A 79 23.11 -15.16 5.32
N ASP A 80 23.16 -15.18 3.97
CA ASP A 80 23.28 -16.38 3.11
C ASP A 80 22.16 -17.44 3.27
N ARG A 81 21.04 -17.09 3.89
CA ARG A 81 19.84 -17.92 4.01
C ARG A 81 19.08 -17.98 2.67
N SER A 82 18.19 -18.97 2.55
CA SER A 82 17.36 -19.10 1.35
C SER A 82 16.37 -17.94 1.23
N ASP A 83 16.10 -17.51 -0.01
CA ASP A 83 15.10 -16.47 -0.30
C ASP A 83 13.72 -16.85 0.27
N GLU A 84 13.36 -18.14 0.28
CA GLU A 84 12.09 -18.65 0.81
C GLU A 84 12.00 -18.46 2.34
N ASP A 85 13.05 -18.83 3.08
CA ASP A 85 13.08 -18.67 4.55
C ASP A 85 13.00 -17.20 4.94
N VAL A 86 13.78 -16.34 4.27
CA VAL A 86 13.79 -14.89 4.55
C VAL A 86 12.47 -14.25 4.17
N ALA A 87 11.87 -14.63 3.04
CA ALA A 87 10.54 -14.16 2.63
C ALA A 87 9.46 -14.54 3.64
N HIS A 88 9.46 -15.79 4.12
CA HIS A 88 8.52 -16.27 5.13
C HIS A 88 8.69 -15.54 6.46
N GLU A 89 9.93 -15.31 6.91
CA GLU A 89 10.22 -14.54 8.13
C GLU A 89 9.71 -13.10 7.99
N HIS A 90 10.06 -12.42 6.89
CA HIS A 90 9.63 -11.04 6.62
C HIS A 90 8.11 -10.91 6.54
N TRP A 91 7.44 -11.86 5.89
CA TRP A 91 5.97 -11.87 5.82
C TRP A 91 5.35 -12.11 7.19
N SER A 92 5.89 -13.05 7.97
CA SER A 92 5.44 -13.33 9.34
C SER A 92 5.57 -12.10 10.24
N ASN A 93 6.69 -11.38 10.12
CA ASN A 93 6.95 -10.14 10.82
C ASN A 93 6.00 -9.01 10.40
N HIS A 94 5.67 -8.94 9.11
CA HIS A 94 4.69 -7.99 8.58
C HIS A 94 3.29 -8.26 9.13
N ILE A 95 2.78 -9.50 9.04
CA ILE A 95 1.44 -9.84 9.53
C ILE A 95 1.30 -9.74 11.05
N ALA A 96 2.39 -9.92 11.80
CA ALA A 96 2.42 -9.74 13.25
C ALA A 96 2.12 -8.30 13.69
N ARG A 97 2.29 -7.31 12.78
CA ARG A 97 2.06 -5.88 13.03
C ARG A 97 0.87 -5.34 12.21
N ASN A 98 0.58 -5.98 11.08
CA ASN A 98 -0.34 -5.50 10.06
C ASN A 98 -1.29 -6.64 9.69
N SER A 99 -2.47 -6.69 10.31
CA SER A 99 -3.50 -7.66 9.97
C SER A 99 -4.82 -6.93 9.72
N SER A 100 -5.19 -6.78 8.45
CA SER A 100 -6.48 -6.21 8.07
C SER A 100 -6.91 -6.74 6.71
N ILE A 101 -8.17 -6.49 6.33
CA ILE A 101 -8.68 -6.85 5.01
C ILE A 101 -7.87 -6.22 3.86
N ILE A 102 -7.21 -5.08 4.11
CA ILE A 102 -6.35 -4.44 3.12
C ILE A 102 -5.08 -5.27 2.89
N VAL A 103 -4.50 -5.83 3.96
CA VAL A 103 -3.35 -6.74 3.85
C VAL A 103 -3.77 -8.01 3.12
N ASP A 104 -4.91 -8.58 3.51
CA ASP A 104 -5.44 -9.82 2.96
C ASP A 104 -5.69 -9.74 1.44
N LEU A 105 -6.07 -8.57 0.92
CA LEU A 105 -6.47 -8.39 -0.49
C LEU A 105 -5.41 -7.73 -1.37
N PHE A 106 -4.63 -6.79 -0.83
CA PHE A 106 -3.77 -5.92 -1.64
C PHE A 106 -2.29 -6.10 -1.37
N HIS A 107 -1.89 -6.69 -0.23
CA HIS A 107 -0.47 -6.77 0.10
C HIS A 107 0.19 -7.97 -0.57
N GLY A 108 1.31 -7.71 -1.23
CA GLY A 108 2.27 -8.72 -1.69
C GLY A 108 3.64 -8.48 -1.09
N LEU A 109 4.64 -9.22 -1.57
CA LEU A 109 6.03 -9.13 -1.13
C LEU A 109 6.96 -8.95 -2.34
N LEU A 110 7.84 -7.95 -2.30
CA LEU A 110 8.87 -7.69 -3.31
C LEU A 110 10.23 -8.11 -2.78
N ARG A 111 11.00 -8.82 -3.62
CA ARG A 111 12.42 -9.10 -3.36
C ARG A 111 13.28 -7.93 -3.85
N SER A 112 13.81 -7.15 -2.93
CA SER A 112 14.72 -6.03 -3.17
C SER A 112 16.16 -6.49 -2.95
N GLN A 113 17.07 -6.19 -3.88
CA GLN A 113 18.49 -6.46 -3.72
C GLN A 113 19.32 -5.21 -4.01
N VAL A 114 20.12 -4.80 -3.03
CA VAL A 114 21.08 -3.70 -3.18
C VAL A 114 22.49 -4.28 -3.16
N LYS A 115 23.28 -3.99 -4.20
CA LYS A 115 24.71 -4.32 -4.26
C LYS A 115 25.54 -3.06 -4.10
N CYS A 116 26.40 -3.01 -3.09
CA CYS A 116 27.39 -1.95 -2.95
C CYS A 116 28.41 -2.03 -4.11
N ARG A 117 28.70 -0.90 -4.77
CA ARG A 117 29.66 -0.85 -5.88
C ARG A 117 31.13 -0.80 -5.43
N ILE A 118 31.39 -0.64 -4.14
CA ILE A 118 32.74 -0.51 -3.56
C ILE A 118 33.16 -1.83 -2.90
N CYS A 119 32.38 -2.31 -1.92
CA CYS A 119 32.69 -3.54 -1.17
C CYS A 119 31.99 -4.80 -1.70
N GLU A 120 31.20 -4.67 -2.78
CA GLU A 120 30.43 -5.75 -3.41
C GLU A 120 29.39 -6.47 -2.53
N LEU A 121 29.22 -6.05 -1.28
CA LEU A 121 28.21 -6.57 -0.36
C LEU A 121 26.82 -6.47 -1.00
N LYS A 122 26.09 -7.60 -0.97
CA LYS A 122 24.70 -7.70 -1.40
C LYS A 122 23.82 -7.79 -0.15
N SER A 123 22.87 -6.88 -0.02
CA SER A 123 21.78 -6.97 0.96
C SER A 123 20.50 -7.29 0.20
N VAL A 124 19.83 -8.36 0.61
CA VAL A 124 18.54 -8.80 0.07
C VAL A 124 17.50 -8.58 1.15
N ARG A 125 16.36 -8.01 0.76
CA ARG A 125 15.22 -7.75 1.62
C ARG A 125 13.93 -8.13 0.92
N PHE A 126 12.93 -8.45 1.74
CA PHE A 126 11.58 -8.70 1.29
C PHE A 126 10.66 -7.64 1.85
N ASP A 127 10.17 -6.77 0.99
CA ASP A 127 9.41 -5.57 1.34
C ASP A 127 7.93 -5.74 0.98
N PRO A 128 7.00 -5.57 1.94
CA PRO A 128 5.58 -5.56 1.63
C PRO A 128 5.21 -4.41 0.69
N PHE A 129 4.34 -4.66 -0.28
CA PHE A 129 3.80 -3.63 -1.17
C PHE A 129 2.29 -3.79 -1.32
N ASN A 130 1.58 -2.71 -1.62
CA ASN A 130 0.16 -2.76 -1.99
C ASN A 130 -0.15 -2.08 -3.34
N VAL A 131 0.87 -1.51 -3.98
CA VAL A 131 0.81 -0.88 -5.31
C VAL A 131 2.12 -1.18 -6.04
N LEU A 132 2.04 -1.49 -7.33
CA LEU A 132 3.20 -1.58 -8.23
C LEU A 132 3.21 -0.38 -9.16
N SER A 133 4.22 0.48 -9.03
CA SER A 133 4.46 1.57 -9.98
C SER A 133 5.34 1.07 -11.11
N LEU A 134 4.77 0.99 -12.31
CA LEU A 134 5.47 0.48 -13.48
C LEU A 134 6.00 1.65 -14.32
N PRO A 135 7.31 1.71 -14.60
CA PRO A 135 7.85 2.74 -15.48
C PRO A 135 7.38 2.46 -16.92
N LEU A 136 7.04 3.54 -17.64
CA LEU A 136 6.83 3.45 -19.07
C LEU A 136 8.20 3.34 -19.78
N PRO A 137 8.33 2.49 -20.81
CA PRO A 137 9.50 2.50 -21.67
C PRO A 137 9.72 3.89 -22.27
N ILE A 138 10.97 4.36 -22.24
CA ILE A 138 11.35 5.67 -22.80
C ILE A 138 11.45 5.59 -24.33
N ASP A 139 11.75 4.40 -24.87
CA ASP A 139 11.84 4.15 -26.29
C ASP A 139 10.49 3.68 -26.86
N ILE A 140 10.07 4.32 -27.96
CA ILE A 140 8.79 4.09 -28.64
C ILE A 140 8.90 2.92 -29.64
N SER A 141 10.05 2.24 -29.72
CA SER A 141 10.28 1.12 -30.64
C SER A 141 10.56 -0.19 -29.90
N ILE A 142 9.87 -1.24 -30.32
CA ILE A 142 10.12 -2.61 -29.88
C ILE A 142 10.76 -3.34 -31.07
N TYR A 143 11.99 -3.81 -30.90
CA TYR A 143 12.64 -4.67 -31.88
C TYR A 143 12.10 -6.09 -31.71
N ILE A 144 11.46 -6.63 -32.75
CA ILE A 144 10.99 -8.01 -32.78
C ILE A 144 11.88 -8.76 -33.77
N GLU A 145 12.59 -9.76 -33.27
CA GLU A 145 13.36 -10.68 -34.11
C GLU A 145 12.43 -11.79 -34.59
N VAL A 146 12.09 -11.78 -35.88
CA VAL A 146 11.29 -12.82 -36.51
C VAL A 146 12.22 -13.94 -36.96
N LYS A 147 12.11 -15.11 -36.33
CA LYS A 147 12.79 -16.35 -36.74
C LYS A 147 12.12 -16.97 -37.96
#